data_AF-A0A6J7G1B3-F1
#
_entry.id   AF-A0A6J7G1B3-F1
#
_cell.length_a   1.000
_cell.length_b   1.000
_cell.length_c   1.000
_cell.angle_alpha   90.00
_cell.angle_beta   90.00
_cell.angle_gamma   90.00
#
_symmetry.space_group_name_H-M   'P 1'
#
loop_
_entity.id
_entity.type
_entity.pdbx_description
1 polymer ?
#
loop_
_entity_poly.entity_id
_entity_poly.type
_entity_poly.pdbx_seq_one_letter_code
_entity_poly.pdbx_strand_id
1 'polypeptide(L)'
;MDDFVVTTEDDGGVHINSGIPNRAFAVAATTLGGPAWDRVGQVWFDTMTVGGLEPTVDFAGFSAATLLAAQKRFGTDSDVARAVATGWSTVGVQSTREPSDDRV
;
A
#
# COMPACT_ATOMS: atom_id res chain seq x y z
N MET A 1 0.74 11.96 -1.38
CA MET A 1 2.17 12.04 -1.01
C MET A 1 2.62 13.48 -0.88
N ASP A 2 1.76 14.43 -1.22
CA ASP A 2 2.03 15.87 -1.23
C ASP A 2 2.45 16.42 0.14
N ASP A 3 2.00 15.78 1.22
CA ASP A 3 2.32 16.12 2.61
C ASP A 3 3.31 15.14 3.28
N PHE A 4 4.11 14.39 2.50
CA PHE A 4 5.15 13.52 3.07
C PHE A 4 6.22 14.38 3.77
N VAL A 5 6.52 14.05 5.03
CA VAL A 5 7.48 14.80 5.84
C VAL A 5 8.84 14.12 5.79
N VAL A 6 9.84 14.82 5.22
CA VAL A 6 11.26 14.43 5.29
C VAL A 6 11.84 15.00 6.59
N THR A 7 12.22 14.13 7.53
CA THR A 7 12.76 14.52 8.84
C THR A 7 13.71 13.45 9.39
N THR A 8 14.57 13.81 10.34
CA THR A 8 15.36 12.86 11.16
C THR A 8 14.73 12.60 12.53
N GLU A 9 13.69 13.36 12.89
CA GLU A 9 12.89 13.08 14.08
C GLU A 9 12.04 11.81 13.86
N ASP A 10 11.54 11.21 14.94
CA ASP A 10 10.60 10.10 14.85
C ASP A 10 11.10 8.93 13.96
N ASP A 11 12.39 8.57 14.11
CA ASP A 11 13.08 7.55 13.31
C ASP A 11 12.93 7.71 11.78
N GLY A 12 12.86 8.96 11.30
CA GLY A 12 12.58 9.27 9.90
C GLY A 12 11.11 9.60 9.62
N GLY A 13 10.33 9.96 10.65
CA GLY A 13 8.90 10.26 10.55
C GLY A 13 8.03 9.02 10.42
N VAL A 14 8.38 7.90 11.06
CA VAL A 14 7.64 6.64 10.91
C VAL A 14 6.19 6.74 11.40
N HIS A 15 5.94 7.46 12.49
CA HIS A 15 4.59 7.71 12.99
C HIS A 15 3.91 8.84 12.23
N ILE A 16 4.65 9.89 11.84
CA ILE A 16 4.14 11.03 11.04
C ILE A 16 3.60 10.56 9.69
N ASN A 17 4.38 9.77 8.96
CA ASN A 17 4.08 9.35 7.61
C ASN A 17 3.17 8.10 7.55
N SER A 18 2.92 7.42 8.67
CA SER A 18 2.05 6.23 8.75
C SER A 18 0.60 6.49 8.31
N GLY A 19 0.14 7.74 8.36
CA GLY A 19 -1.18 8.15 7.89
C GLY A 19 -1.41 7.86 6.40
N ILE A 20 -0.34 7.86 5.59
CA ILE A 20 -0.40 7.61 4.14
C ILE A 20 -0.85 6.16 3.86
N PRO A 21 -0.14 5.10 4.30
CA PRO A 21 -0.59 3.72 4.11
C PRO A 21 -1.90 3.42 4.86
N ASN A 22 -2.15 4.04 6.02
CA ASN A 22 -3.41 3.88 6.75
C ASN A 22 -4.61 4.37 5.92
N ARG A 23 -4.49 5.53 5.28
CA ARG A 23 -5.54 6.06 4.40
C ARG A 23 -5.73 5.22 3.15
N ALA A 24 -4.66 4.67 2.57
CA ALA A 24 -4.76 3.76 1.43
C ALA A 24 -5.59 2.51 1.77
N PHE A 25 -5.31 1.87 2.93
CA PHE A 25 -6.11 0.75 3.42
C PHE A 25 -7.56 1.14 3.65
N ALA A 26 -7.82 2.26 4.33
CA ALA A 26 -9.17 2.72 4.64
C ALA A 26 -10.00 2.98 3.37
N VAL A 27 -9.41 3.60 2.35
CA VAL A 27 -10.07 3.83 1.06
C VAL A 27 -10.38 2.52 0.35
N ALA A 28 -9.42 1.58 0.31
CA ALA A 28 -9.65 0.27 -0.32
C ALA A 28 -10.78 -0.50 0.39
N ALA A 29 -10.77 -0.54 1.73
CA ALA A 29 -11.78 -1.24 2.53
C ALA A 29 -13.17 -0.62 2.36
N THR A 30 -13.27 0.71 2.42
CA THR A 30 -14.55 1.42 2.26
C THR A 30 -15.10 1.34 0.83
N THR A 31 -14.23 1.28 -0.19
CA THR A 31 -14.63 1.08 -1.60
C THR A 31 -15.30 -0.27 -1.83
N LEU A 32 -14.79 -1.34 -1.21
CA LEU A 32 -15.39 -2.68 -1.33
C LEU A 32 -16.62 -2.87 -0.44
N GLY A 33 -16.66 -2.18 0.69
CA GLY A 33 -17.67 -2.37 1.71
C GLY A 33 -17.60 -3.76 2.39
N GLY A 34 -18.57 -4.00 3.28
CA GLY A 34 -18.58 -5.20 4.12
C GLY A 34 -17.48 -5.21 5.18
N PRO A 35 -17.25 -6.34 5.85
CA PRO A 35 -16.21 -6.46 6.86
C PRO A 35 -14.82 -6.39 6.23
N ALA A 36 -14.02 -5.39 6.62
CA ALA A 36 -12.71 -5.14 6.01
C ALA A 36 -11.77 -6.35 6.11
N TRP A 37 -11.87 -7.14 7.18
CA TRP A 37 -11.02 -8.31 7.43
C TRP A 37 -11.29 -9.50 6.50
N ASP A 38 -12.45 -9.57 5.85
CA ASP A 38 -12.79 -10.69 4.95
C ASP A 38 -12.05 -10.60 3.61
N ARG A 39 -11.72 -9.38 3.17
CA ARG A 39 -11.16 -9.12 1.83
C ARG A 39 -9.88 -8.31 1.88
N VAL A 40 -9.95 -7.00 2.06
CA VAL A 40 -8.75 -6.11 2.04
C VAL A 40 -7.78 -6.47 3.16
N GLY A 41 -8.29 -6.82 4.35
CA GLY A 41 -7.47 -7.29 5.46
C GLY A 41 -6.66 -8.53 5.11
N GLN A 42 -7.23 -9.48 4.34
CA GLN A 42 -6.49 -10.64 3.86
C GLN A 42 -5.36 -10.25 2.91
N VAL A 43 -5.56 -9.25 2.05
CA VAL A 43 -4.49 -8.75 1.16
C VAL A 43 -3.31 -8.19 1.95
N TRP A 44 -3.57 -7.33 2.95
CA TRP A 44 -2.51 -6.77 3.80
C TRP A 44 -1.80 -7.86 4.60
N PHE A 45 -2.57 -8.82 5.13
CA PHE A 45 -2.02 -9.95 5.87
C PHE A 45 -1.12 -10.82 4.98
N ASP A 46 -1.59 -11.21 3.79
CA ASP A 46 -0.82 -12.02 2.84
C ASP A 46 0.47 -11.29 2.43
N THR A 47 0.39 -9.97 2.20
CA THR A 47 1.55 -9.14 1.84
C THR A 47 2.64 -9.18 2.90
N MET A 48 2.27 -9.16 4.19
CA MET A 48 3.23 -9.16 5.30
C MET A 48 3.73 -10.56 5.69
N THR A 49 3.01 -11.63 5.34
CA THR A 49 3.26 -12.97 5.88
C THR A 49 3.76 -13.99 4.88
N VAL A 50 3.47 -13.81 3.59
CA VAL A 50 3.86 -14.77 2.53
C VAL A 50 5.32 -14.61 2.10
N GLY A 51 6.01 -13.58 2.61
CA GLY A 51 7.43 -13.32 2.36
C GLY A 51 7.70 -12.59 1.04
N GLY A 52 8.96 -12.18 0.84
CA GLY A 52 9.40 -11.43 -0.35
C GLY A 52 9.28 -9.91 -0.23
N LEU A 53 8.88 -9.41 0.95
CA LEU A 53 8.95 -7.99 1.27
C LEU A 53 10.32 -7.69 1.91
N GLU A 54 11.09 -6.80 1.29
CA GLU A 54 12.38 -6.37 1.83
C GLU A 54 12.18 -5.56 3.13
N PRO A 55 13.07 -5.69 4.13
CA PRO A 55 12.99 -4.92 5.37
C PRO A 55 13.00 -3.39 5.15
N THR A 56 13.53 -2.95 4.01
CA THR A 56 13.67 -1.53 3.62
C THR A 56 12.66 -1.11 2.55
N VAL A 57 11.57 -1.85 2.36
CA VAL A 57 10.55 -1.51 1.38
C VAL A 57 9.98 -0.11 1.62
N ASP A 58 9.85 0.68 0.55
CA ASP A 58 9.18 1.98 0.59
C ASP A 58 7.67 1.84 0.29
N PHE A 59 6.95 2.97 0.28
CA PHE A 59 5.51 2.95 -0.01
C PHE A 59 5.17 2.45 -1.42
N ALA A 60 6.00 2.73 -2.42
CA ALA A 60 5.78 2.25 -3.78
C ALA A 60 5.95 0.73 -3.89
N GLY A 61 6.98 0.18 -3.25
CA GLY A 61 7.24 -1.25 -3.15
C GLY A 61 6.12 -1.97 -2.40
N PHE A 62 5.67 -1.43 -1.26
CA PHE A 62 4.56 -2.00 -0.50
C PHE A 62 3.23 -1.91 -1.26
N SER A 63 3.01 -0.81 -2.00
CA SER A 63 1.87 -0.64 -2.91
C SER A 63 1.85 -1.72 -4.00
N ALA A 64 2.98 -1.95 -4.67
CA ALA A 64 3.10 -3.01 -5.66
C ALA A 64 2.89 -4.41 -5.05
N ALA A 65 3.42 -4.65 -3.86
CA ALA A 65 3.28 -5.93 -3.17
C ALA A 65 1.82 -6.24 -2.77
N THR A 66 1.10 -5.25 -2.24
CA THR A 66 -0.33 -5.40 -1.92
C THR A 66 -1.19 -5.60 -3.17
N LEU A 67 -0.89 -4.91 -4.28
CA LEU A 67 -1.58 -5.15 -5.54
C LEU A 67 -1.33 -6.57 -6.05
N LEU A 68 -0.09 -7.05 -6.02
CA LEU A 68 0.25 -8.42 -6.40
C LEU A 68 -0.47 -9.46 -5.52
N ALA A 69 -0.52 -9.24 -4.20
CA ALA A 69 -1.23 -10.11 -3.28
C ALA A 69 -2.75 -10.15 -3.58
N ALA A 70 -3.36 -9.00 -3.87
CA ALA A 70 -4.77 -8.93 -4.28
C ALA A 70 -5.04 -9.71 -5.57
N GLN A 71 -4.18 -9.54 -6.58
CA GLN A 71 -4.29 -10.25 -7.86
C GLN A 71 -4.12 -11.76 -7.69
N LYS A 72 -3.16 -12.21 -6.87
CA LYS A 72 -2.94 -13.63 -6.57
C LYS A 72 -4.14 -14.26 -5.86
N ARG A 73 -4.74 -13.54 -4.90
CA ARG A 73 -5.82 -14.09 -4.07
C ARG A 73 -7.19 -14.05 -4.73
N PHE A 74 -7.50 -12.95 -5.43
CA PHE A 74 -8.85 -12.69 -5.94
C PHE A 74 -8.93 -12.63 -7.47
N GLY A 75 -7.79 -12.67 -8.16
CA GLY A 75 -7.69 -12.53 -9.61
C GLY A 75 -7.30 -11.12 -10.04
N THR A 76 -6.61 -11.02 -11.19
CA THR A 76 -6.04 -9.76 -11.71
C THR A 76 -7.10 -8.68 -11.91
N ASP A 77 -8.25 -9.05 -12.47
CA ASP A 77 -9.36 -8.14 -12.75
C ASP A 77 -10.42 -8.12 -11.64
N SER A 78 -10.04 -8.50 -10.41
CA SER A 78 -10.97 -8.44 -9.28
C SER A 78 -11.30 -7.00 -8.88
N ASP A 79 -12.49 -6.82 -8.31
CA ASP A 79 -12.84 -5.60 -7.59
C ASP A 79 -11.88 -5.31 -6.45
N VAL A 80 -11.35 -6.33 -5.77
CA VAL A 80 -10.31 -6.17 -4.73
C VAL A 80 -9.04 -5.54 -5.31
N ALA A 81 -8.50 -6.08 -6.41
CA ALA A 81 -7.31 -5.52 -7.04
C ALA A 81 -7.52 -4.06 -7.46
N ARG A 82 -8.70 -3.72 -8.02
CA ARG A 82 -9.06 -2.34 -8.34
C ARG A 82 -9.17 -1.43 -7.11
N ALA A 83 -9.77 -1.91 -6.02
CA ALA A 83 -9.90 -1.15 -4.78
C ALA A 83 -8.54 -0.89 -4.12
N VAL A 84 -7.63 -1.85 -4.14
CA VAL A 84 -6.24 -1.68 -3.67
C VAL A 84 -5.51 -0.64 -4.49
N ALA A 85 -5.57 -0.74 -5.83
CA ALA A 85 -4.96 0.25 -6.71
C ALA A 85 -5.55 1.67 -6.48
N THR A 86 -6.86 1.75 -6.25
CA THR A 86 -7.56 3.02 -5.93
C THR A 86 -7.12 3.59 -4.58
N GLY A 87 -6.94 2.74 -3.57
CA GLY A 87 -6.48 3.17 -2.25
C GLY A 87 -5.10 3.84 -2.31
N TRP A 88 -4.16 3.22 -3.01
CA TRP A 88 -2.81 3.77 -3.19
C TRP A 88 -2.77 5.03 -4.05
N SER A 89 -3.49 5.05 -5.18
CA SER A 89 -3.53 6.23 -6.03
C SER A 89 -4.18 7.43 -5.33
N THR A 90 -5.17 7.20 -4.47
CA THR A 90 -5.81 8.25 -3.65
C THR A 90 -4.83 8.95 -2.70
N VAL A 91 -3.80 8.24 -2.24
CA VAL A 91 -2.75 8.82 -1.38
C VAL A 91 -1.51 9.23 -2.19
N GLY A 92 -1.60 9.26 -3.52
CA GLY A 92 -0.53 9.70 -4.41
C GLY A 92 0.63 8.71 -4.52
N VAL A 93 0.41 7.43 -4.26
CA VAL A 93 1.42 6.36 -4.43
C VAL A 93 0.99 5.51 -5.62
N GLN A 94 1.84 5.39 -6.64
CA GLN A 94 1.58 4.52 -7.78
C GLN A 94 1.99 3.08 -7.45
N SER A 95 1.20 2.09 -7.88
CA SER A 95 1.52 0.66 -7.71
C SER A 95 2.49 0.12 -8.77
N THR A 96 3.00 1.00 -9.63
CA THR A 96 4.09 0.74 -10.57
C THR A 96 5.38 1.30 -9.99
N ARG A 97 6.40 0.44 -9.83
CA ARG A 97 7.75 0.92 -9.52
C ARG A 97 8.29 1.64 -10.75
N GLU A 98 8.17 2.96 -10.77
CA GLU A 98 9.06 3.77 -11.60
C GLU A 98 10.50 3.58 -11.08
N PRO A 99 11.53 3.54 -11.94
CA PRO A 99 12.92 3.53 -11.48
C PRO A 99 13.13 4.73 -10.55
N SER A 100 13.71 4.51 -9.37
CA SER A 100 14.04 5.60 -8.44
C SER A 100 15.01 6.56 -9.13
N ASP A 101 14.63 7.84 -9.25
CA ASP A 101 15.57 8.91 -9.57
C ASP A 101 16.35 9.23 -8.29
N ASP A 102 17.37 8.41 -8.01
CA ASP A 102 18.34 8.68 -6.97
C ASP A 102 19.22 9.86 -7.42
N ARG A 103 18.71 11.08 -7.19
CA ARG A 103 19.48 12.32 -7.24
C ARG A 103 19.34 13.06 -5.92
N VAL A 104 20.23 12.73 -4.96
CA VAL A 104 20.98 13.68 -4.12
C VAL A 104 22.31 13.05 -3.75
#